data_AF-A0A2S7L1G2-F1
#
_entry.id   AF-A0A2S7L1G2-F1
#
_cell.length_a   1.000
_cell.length_b   1.000
_cell.length_c   1.000
_cell.angle_alpha   90.00
_cell.angle_beta   90.00
_cell.angle_gamma   90.00
#
_symmetry.space_group_name_H-M   'P 1'
#
loop_
_entity.id
_entity.type
_entity.pdbx_description
1 polymer ?
#
loop_
_entity_poly.entity_id
_entity_poly.type
_entity_poly.pdbx_seq_one_letter_code
_entity_poly.pdbx_strand_id
1 'polypeptide(L)'
;MNITLKHNKGFQWFKNDSLFFKGYFYVDAVFYEKENAFNYLSSISNRYGFKEILKKLNGVFTILIVDDHSLYVASDLTRSFPIFYTFQNYKIFLSDDIFHLKDTFELDDFDPLSEIEFKACNHTHGKKTLLKNVFQVQASEYVIIENNEIIESDFFYSYAIKKESSDTYQTLKDNAVFAFENTFNRFIDSLQNRTVVIPLSGGFDSRLIAVMLKKYNYKNVLCYTYGRKNSFEIENSKKTAEQLNFKWIFIEYDTQLIDGYLKTTEFKEYAQFAGKLSSMPNLQEYFAVKYLKEKNLIPEDSIFIPGYAGDLLGGSQFLKVIPENLKHTEIADLIIKQKFTNYPLSASDKKILKSEVEKKLVRFDKNYLEKIPSSVFEDYDLKEKIAKYIFNSANFYTYFGFEHRFPFWDKELLDFFKKVSVKNKLMKTFFDDVLINNYFVPNNIYFESELQPSEKTIHTQKIKEKIKPILPTFIKQKFLLKNDWNNYKPITDKMLDSISVNELKVYQLCKNYNEIITQWYLYFSKNKIK
;
A
#
# COMPACT_ATOMS: atom_id res chain seq x y z
N MET A 1 -8.28 4.59 -30.10
CA MET A 1 -7.75 4.95 -28.75
C MET A 1 -6.27 4.65 -28.71
N ASN A 2 -5.49 5.29 -27.82
CA ASN A 2 -4.03 5.10 -27.78
C ASN A 2 -3.62 4.51 -26.43
N ILE A 3 -3.35 3.21 -26.40
CA ILE A 3 -3.03 2.45 -25.18
C ILE A 3 -1.66 1.79 -25.36
N THR A 4 -0.71 2.07 -24.44
CA THR A 4 0.62 1.46 -24.44
C THR A 4 0.89 0.78 -23.11
N LEU A 5 0.87 -0.55 -23.07
CA LEU A 5 1.09 -1.35 -21.85
C LEU A 5 2.34 -2.21 -21.99
N LYS A 6 3.36 -1.96 -21.17
CA LYS A 6 4.73 -2.48 -21.31
C LYS A 6 5.27 -3.25 -20.10
N HIS A 7 4.80 -2.96 -18.88
CA HIS A 7 5.38 -3.52 -17.67
C HIS A 7 4.84 -4.93 -17.42
N ASN A 8 5.67 -5.95 -17.63
CA ASN A 8 5.31 -7.37 -17.44
C ASN A 8 6.09 -8.09 -16.33
N LYS A 9 6.77 -7.33 -15.45
CA LYS A 9 7.54 -7.91 -14.34
C LYS A 9 6.59 -8.36 -13.21
N GLY A 10 6.74 -9.61 -12.75
CA GLY A 10 5.90 -10.24 -11.73
C GLY A 10 4.51 -10.62 -12.24
N PHE A 11 3.78 -9.65 -12.78
CA PHE A 11 2.47 -9.86 -13.41
C PHE A 11 2.52 -9.43 -14.87
N GLN A 12 1.97 -10.28 -15.75
CA GLN A 12 1.91 -10.04 -17.18
C GLN A 12 0.55 -9.49 -17.62
N TRP A 13 0.55 -8.71 -18.69
CA TRP A 13 -0.67 -8.29 -19.39
C TRP A 13 -1.22 -9.41 -20.28
N PHE A 14 -2.47 -9.78 -20.04
CA PHE A 14 -3.28 -10.60 -20.94
C PHE A 14 -4.15 -9.66 -21.76
N LYS A 15 -3.98 -9.66 -23.08
CA LYS A 15 -4.61 -8.65 -23.95
C LYS A 15 -4.95 -9.16 -25.34
N ASN A 16 -6.05 -8.64 -25.89
CA ASN A 16 -6.38 -8.61 -27.31
C ASN A 16 -6.78 -7.17 -27.69
N ASP A 17 -7.46 -6.99 -28.84
CA ASP A 17 -7.87 -5.67 -29.30
C ASP A 17 -8.96 -5.00 -28.44
N SER A 18 -9.77 -5.79 -27.71
CA SER A 18 -10.94 -5.33 -26.96
C SER A 18 -10.80 -5.41 -25.44
N LEU A 19 -9.85 -6.17 -24.91
CA LEU A 19 -9.68 -6.42 -23.48
C LEU A 19 -8.20 -6.45 -23.12
N PHE A 20 -7.86 -5.78 -22.03
CA PHE A 20 -6.55 -5.82 -21.39
C PHE A 20 -6.75 -6.08 -19.90
N PHE A 21 -6.09 -7.11 -19.40
CA PHE A 21 -6.19 -7.55 -18.02
C PHE A 21 -4.80 -7.79 -17.43
N LYS A 22 -4.62 -7.37 -16.19
CA LYS A 22 -3.43 -7.69 -15.40
C LYS A 22 -3.82 -7.94 -13.95
N GLY A 23 -3.26 -8.99 -13.36
CA GLY A 23 -3.50 -9.36 -11.98
C GLY A 23 -4.34 -10.63 -11.83
N TYR A 24 -5.15 -10.67 -10.77
CA TYR A 24 -6.01 -11.78 -10.40
C TYR A 24 -7.25 -11.29 -9.66
N PHE A 25 -8.29 -12.10 -9.64
CA PHE A 25 -9.48 -11.84 -8.82
C PHE A 25 -10.20 -13.13 -8.45
N TYR A 26 -11.12 -13.00 -7.50
CA TYR A 26 -12.10 -14.00 -7.13
C TYR A 26 -13.48 -13.48 -7.51
N VAL A 27 -14.33 -14.39 -7.96
CA VAL A 27 -15.79 -14.21 -7.94
C VAL A 27 -16.33 -15.33 -7.09
N ASP A 28 -17.00 -14.96 -6.00
CA ASP A 28 -17.35 -15.87 -4.91
C ASP A 28 -16.09 -16.60 -4.39
N ALA A 29 -16.05 -17.93 -4.48
CA ALA A 29 -14.89 -18.74 -4.08
C ALA A 29 -13.97 -19.15 -5.25
N VAL A 30 -14.28 -18.76 -6.49
CA VAL A 30 -13.53 -19.21 -7.67
C VAL A 30 -12.40 -18.22 -7.97
N PHE A 31 -11.18 -18.74 -8.07
CA PHE A 31 -9.99 -17.98 -8.42
C PHE A 31 -9.80 -17.85 -9.93
N TYR A 32 -9.56 -16.63 -10.38
CA TYR A 32 -9.29 -16.28 -11.77
C TYR A 32 -7.96 -15.53 -11.90
N GLU A 33 -7.07 -16.07 -12.72
CA GLU A 33 -5.87 -15.40 -13.20
C GLU A 33 -5.64 -15.75 -14.68
N LYS A 34 -4.75 -15.01 -15.34
CA LYS A 34 -4.26 -15.32 -16.69
C LYS A 34 -5.40 -15.55 -17.70
N GLU A 35 -5.33 -16.62 -18.50
CA GLU A 35 -6.32 -16.95 -19.53
C GLU A 35 -7.72 -17.16 -18.97
N ASN A 36 -7.87 -17.75 -17.78
CA ASN A 36 -9.18 -17.98 -17.17
C ASN A 36 -9.84 -16.65 -16.77
N ALA A 37 -9.08 -15.71 -16.20
CA ALA A 37 -9.56 -14.36 -15.93
C ALA A 37 -9.93 -13.61 -17.21
N PHE A 38 -9.07 -13.72 -18.23
CA PHE A 38 -9.30 -13.09 -19.53
C PHE A 38 -10.60 -13.59 -20.18
N ASN A 39 -10.81 -14.91 -20.20
CA ASN A 39 -12.02 -15.54 -20.71
C ASN A 39 -13.25 -15.11 -19.91
N TYR A 40 -13.15 -15.05 -18.58
CA TYR A 40 -14.26 -14.61 -17.73
C TYR A 40 -14.69 -13.16 -18.02
N LEU A 41 -13.73 -12.27 -18.28
CA LEU A 41 -13.99 -10.86 -18.56
C LEU A 41 -14.42 -10.61 -20.03
N SER A 42 -14.14 -11.53 -20.94
CA SER A 42 -14.40 -11.39 -22.38
C SER A 42 -15.89 -11.21 -22.74
N SER A 43 -16.80 -11.63 -21.87
CA SER A 43 -18.24 -11.48 -22.08
C SER A 43 -18.75 -10.05 -21.82
N ILE A 44 -17.89 -9.16 -21.33
CA ILE A 44 -18.24 -7.80 -20.95
C ILE A 44 -18.02 -6.89 -22.15
N SER A 45 -19.11 -6.37 -22.72
CA SER A 45 -19.07 -5.54 -23.93
C SER A 45 -19.67 -4.15 -23.77
N ASN A 46 -20.21 -3.79 -22.60
CA ASN A 46 -20.87 -2.50 -22.41
C ASN A 46 -20.69 -1.93 -21.00
N ARG A 47 -20.97 -0.64 -20.86
CA ARG A 47 -20.89 0.13 -19.61
C ARG A 47 -21.64 -0.48 -18.44
N TYR A 48 -22.82 -1.07 -18.68
CA TYR A 48 -23.60 -1.69 -17.60
C TYR A 48 -22.92 -2.97 -17.09
N GLY A 49 -22.57 -3.89 -18.01
CA GLY A 49 -21.86 -5.13 -17.67
C GLY A 49 -20.52 -4.85 -16.97
N PHE A 50 -19.80 -3.83 -17.41
CA PHE A 50 -18.56 -3.39 -16.78
C PHE A 50 -18.77 -2.95 -15.33
N LYS A 51 -19.78 -2.11 -15.06
CA LYS A 51 -20.08 -1.67 -13.68
C LYS A 51 -20.57 -2.82 -12.80
N GLU A 52 -21.38 -3.72 -13.34
CA GLU A 52 -21.88 -4.87 -12.59
C GLU A 52 -20.76 -5.84 -12.21
N ILE A 53 -19.79 -6.07 -13.11
CA ILE A 53 -18.67 -6.94 -12.76
C ILE A 53 -17.82 -6.36 -11.65
N LEU A 54 -17.53 -5.06 -11.65
CA LEU A 54 -16.68 -4.42 -10.64
C LEU A 54 -17.25 -4.55 -9.22
N LYS A 55 -18.57 -4.68 -9.08
CA LYS A 55 -19.22 -4.96 -7.78
C LYS A 55 -18.91 -6.36 -7.25
N LYS A 56 -18.62 -7.31 -8.13
CA LYS A 56 -18.38 -8.72 -7.81
C LYS A 56 -16.90 -9.05 -7.61
N LEU A 57 -16.02 -8.38 -8.36
CA LEU A 57 -14.58 -8.68 -8.30
C LEU A 57 -14.00 -8.40 -6.92
N ASN A 58 -13.21 -9.34 -6.44
CA ASN A 58 -12.41 -9.25 -5.23
C ASN A 58 -10.97 -9.66 -5.56
N GLY A 59 -9.97 -8.80 -5.37
CA GLY A 59 -8.59 -9.15 -5.70
C GLY A 59 -7.74 -7.95 -6.10
N VAL A 60 -6.67 -8.23 -6.83
CA VAL A 60 -5.68 -7.24 -7.29
C VAL A 60 -5.62 -7.28 -8.80
N PHE A 61 -6.19 -6.28 -9.45
CA PHE A 61 -6.40 -6.26 -10.89
C PHE A 61 -6.42 -4.86 -11.49
N THR A 62 -6.14 -4.81 -12.78
CA THR A 62 -6.44 -3.67 -13.64
C THR A 62 -7.05 -4.18 -14.93
N ILE A 63 -8.16 -3.55 -15.33
CA ILE A 63 -8.97 -3.96 -16.47
C ILE A 63 -9.14 -2.75 -17.40
N LEU A 64 -8.88 -2.95 -18.69
CA LEU A 64 -9.27 -2.03 -19.75
C LEU A 64 -10.15 -2.79 -20.75
N ILE A 65 -11.33 -2.27 -21.05
CA ILE A 65 -12.23 -2.82 -22.08
C ILE A 65 -12.44 -1.74 -23.14
N VAL A 66 -12.13 -2.09 -24.38
CA VAL A 66 -12.34 -1.26 -25.57
C VAL A 66 -13.60 -1.76 -26.28
N ASP A 67 -14.51 -0.84 -26.51
CA ASP A 67 -15.67 -0.93 -27.39
C ASP A 67 -15.49 0.11 -28.53
N ASP A 68 -16.30 0.04 -29.59
CA ASP A 68 -16.11 0.79 -30.86
C ASP A 68 -15.76 2.28 -30.65
N HIS A 69 -16.39 2.94 -29.66
CA HIS A 69 -16.15 4.34 -29.31
C HIS A 69 -15.89 4.58 -27.83
N SER A 70 -15.83 3.53 -26.99
CA SER A 70 -15.70 3.64 -25.54
C SER A 70 -14.50 2.87 -24.99
N LEU A 71 -13.85 3.43 -23.96
CA LEU A 71 -12.84 2.74 -23.16
C LEU A 71 -13.26 2.78 -21.70
N TYR A 72 -13.35 1.60 -21.10
CA TYR A 72 -13.62 1.42 -19.68
C TYR A 72 -12.34 1.00 -18.99
N VAL A 73 -11.88 1.76 -18.00
CA VAL A 73 -10.66 1.46 -17.23
C VAL A 73 -11.04 1.31 -15.76
N ALA A 74 -10.54 0.28 -15.09
CA ALA A 74 -10.70 0.11 -13.65
C ALA A 74 -9.41 -0.33 -12.98
N SER A 75 -9.19 0.19 -11.78
CA SER A 75 -8.15 -0.25 -10.86
C SER A 75 -8.79 -0.84 -9.61
N ASP A 76 -8.25 -1.96 -9.11
CA ASP A 76 -8.65 -2.56 -7.84
C ASP A 76 -8.42 -1.65 -6.61
N LEU A 77 -8.78 -2.15 -5.42
CA LEU A 77 -8.70 -1.41 -4.15
C LEU A 77 -7.27 -1.11 -3.67
N THR A 78 -6.26 -1.82 -4.16
CA THR A 78 -4.84 -1.66 -3.84
C THR A 78 -4.11 -0.73 -4.80
N ARG A 79 -4.60 -0.61 -6.04
CA ARG A 79 -3.94 0.14 -7.13
C ARG A 79 -2.53 -0.38 -7.40
N SER A 80 -2.38 -1.70 -7.47
CA SER A 80 -1.08 -2.34 -7.70
C SER A 80 -0.54 -2.14 -9.12
N PHE A 81 -1.44 -1.99 -10.11
CA PHE A 81 -1.08 -1.79 -11.53
C PHE A 81 -1.69 -0.50 -12.10
N PRO A 82 -1.31 0.69 -11.60
CA PRO A 82 -1.94 1.93 -12.00
C PRO A 82 -1.81 2.21 -13.50
N ILE A 83 -2.89 2.72 -14.09
CA ILE A 83 -2.89 3.30 -15.44
C ILE A 83 -2.77 4.81 -15.35
N PHE A 84 -1.80 5.35 -16.07
CA PHE A 84 -1.57 6.77 -16.24
C PHE A 84 -2.17 7.25 -17.54
N TYR A 85 -2.59 8.51 -17.58
CA TYR A 85 -3.14 9.10 -18.79
C TYR A 85 -2.82 10.59 -18.93
N THR A 86 -2.75 11.05 -20.17
CA THR A 86 -2.56 12.47 -20.55
C THR A 86 -3.41 12.82 -21.78
N PHE A 87 -3.73 14.10 -21.93
CA PHE A 87 -4.47 14.63 -23.08
C PHE A 87 -3.52 15.40 -23.99
N GLN A 88 -3.39 14.97 -25.25
CA GLN A 88 -2.51 15.58 -26.24
C GLN A 88 -3.25 15.69 -27.57
N ASN A 89 -3.29 16.88 -28.17
CA ASN A 89 -3.95 17.13 -29.45
C ASN A 89 -5.40 16.59 -29.50
N TYR A 90 -6.21 16.87 -28.47
CA TYR A 90 -7.59 16.40 -28.32
C TYR A 90 -7.76 14.86 -28.27
N LYS A 91 -6.68 14.13 -28.01
CA LYS A 91 -6.68 12.68 -27.83
C LYS A 91 -6.22 12.32 -26.43
N ILE A 92 -6.73 11.21 -25.92
CA ILE A 92 -6.26 10.63 -24.66
C ILE A 92 -5.25 9.52 -24.97
N PHE A 93 -4.19 9.48 -24.17
CA PHE A 93 -3.14 8.46 -24.21
C PHE A 93 -3.05 7.81 -22.85
N LEU A 94 -3.05 6.47 -22.83
CA LEU A 94 -2.99 5.67 -21.62
C LEU A 94 -1.75 4.79 -21.61
N SER A 95 -1.14 4.63 -20.44
CA SER A 95 0.06 3.80 -20.25
C SER A 95 0.14 3.24 -18.85
N ASP A 96 0.72 2.05 -18.68
CA ASP A 96 1.15 1.54 -17.38
C ASP A 96 2.53 2.09 -16.95
N ASP A 97 3.18 2.82 -17.85
CA ASP A 97 4.47 3.49 -17.65
C ASP A 97 4.31 5.00 -17.82
N ILE A 98 4.43 5.74 -16.72
CA ILE A 98 4.37 7.20 -16.74
C ILE A 98 5.59 7.83 -17.44
N PHE A 99 6.77 7.21 -17.37
CA PHE A 99 7.97 7.73 -18.03
C PHE A 99 7.84 7.58 -19.54
N HIS A 100 7.16 6.53 -20.01
CA HIS A 100 6.80 6.44 -21.43
C HIS A 100 5.94 7.62 -21.90
N LEU A 101 4.91 8.02 -21.13
CA LEU A 101 4.10 9.21 -21.48
C LEU A 101 4.93 10.49 -21.41
N LYS A 102 5.75 10.60 -20.36
CA LYS A 102 6.63 11.74 -20.14
C LYS A 102 7.57 11.96 -21.33
N ASP A 103 8.25 10.92 -21.78
CA ASP A 103 9.26 11.01 -22.83
C ASP A 103 8.62 11.12 -24.23
N THR A 104 7.46 10.50 -24.45
CA THR A 104 6.75 10.57 -25.75
C THR A 104 6.22 11.96 -26.04
N PHE A 105 5.84 12.72 -25.01
CA PHE A 105 5.20 14.03 -25.15
C PHE A 105 6.00 15.16 -24.49
N GLU A 106 7.26 14.91 -24.12
CA GLU A 106 8.17 15.90 -23.51
C GLU A 106 7.55 16.63 -22.29
N LEU A 107 6.90 15.86 -21.40
CA LEU A 107 6.15 16.39 -20.26
C LEU A 107 7.07 16.62 -19.05
N ASP A 108 7.90 17.66 -19.12
CA ASP A 108 8.90 17.97 -18.07
C ASP A 108 8.40 18.93 -16.97
N ASP A 109 7.19 19.47 -17.11
CA ASP A 109 6.63 20.40 -16.14
C ASP A 109 6.12 19.68 -14.88
N PHE A 110 6.71 19.99 -13.72
CA PHE A 110 6.24 19.48 -12.43
C PHE A 110 5.14 20.38 -11.83
N ASP A 111 4.14 19.75 -11.19
CA ASP A 111 3.07 20.44 -10.47
C ASP A 111 3.53 20.86 -9.06
N PRO A 112 3.64 22.17 -8.76
CA PRO A 112 4.21 22.63 -7.49
C PRO A 112 3.42 22.15 -6.26
N LEU A 113 2.10 22.05 -6.37
CA LEU A 113 1.27 21.59 -5.27
C LEU A 113 1.46 20.09 -5.02
N SER A 114 1.54 19.28 -6.07
CA SER A 114 1.83 17.85 -5.99
C SER A 114 3.23 17.60 -5.43
N GLU A 115 4.22 18.46 -5.69
CA GLU A 115 5.52 18.37 -5.02
C GLU A 115 5.44 18.61 -3.50
N ILE A 116 4.61 19.56 -3.06
CA ILE A 116 4.38 19.81 -1.63
C ILE A 116 3.66 18.62 -0.99
N GLU A 117 2.60 18.11 -1.62
CA GLU A 117 1.89 16.89 -1.20
C GLU A 117 2.87 15.72 -1.08
N PHE A 118 3.66 15.48 -2.13
CA PHE A 118 4.64 14.40 -2.20
C PHE A 118 5.66 14.47 -1.07
N LYS A 119 6.26 15.65 -0.84
CA LYS A 119 7.21 15.84 0.28
C LYS A 119 6.55 15.59 1.62
N ALA A 120 5.31 16.04 1.81
CA ALA A 120 4.61 15.97 3.10
C ALA A 120 4.01 14.59 3.42
N CYS A 121 3.67 13.79 2.41
CA CYS A 121 2.95 12.52 2.55
C CYS A 121 3.69 11.29 2.00
N ASN A 122 4.79 11.48 1.27
CA ASN A 122 5.50 10.47 0.47
C ASN A 122 4.73 9.99 -0.79
N HIS A 123 3.63 10.66 -1.16
CA HIS A 123 2.84 10.39 -2.37
C HIS A 123 2.00 11.60 -2.77
N THR A 124 1.53 11.65 -4.02
CA THR A 124 0.59 12.65 -4.52
C THR A 124 -0.86 12.28 -4.18
N HIS A 125 -1.76 13.27 -4.10
CA HIS A 125 -3.17 13.03 -3.75
C HIS A 125 -4.12 13.05 -4.96
N GLY A 126 -5.20 12.29 -4.86
CA GLY A 126 -6.20 12.13 -5.91
C GLY A 126 -5.63 11.52 -7.20
N LYS A 127 -6.16 11.93 -8.35
CA LYS A 127 -5.65 11.52 -9.66
C LYS A 127 -4.33 12.18 -10.09
N LYS A 128 -3.74 13.07 -9.28
CA LYS A 128 -2.56 13.87 -9.68
C LYS A 128 -1.27 13.03 -9.66
N THR A 129 -0.32 13.39 -10.50
CA THR A 129 1.07 12.91 -10.44
C THR A 129 1.98 14.11 -10.16
N LEU A 130 3.29 13.90 -10.07
CA LEU A 130 4.26 14.99 -9.95
C LEU A 130 4.32 15.85 -11.22
N LEU A 131 3.87 15.33 -12.37
CA LEU A 131 3.84 16.06 -13.64
C LEU A 131 2.50 16.78 -13.81
N LYS A 132 2.55 17.98 -14.40
CA LYS A 132 1.35 18.67 -14.88
C LYS A 132 0.70 17.87 -16.00
N ASN A 133 -0.63 17.86 -16.04
CA ASN A 133 -1.42 17.23 -17.12
C ASN A 133 -1.16 15.73 -17.35
N VAL A 134 -0.54 15.05 -16.38
CA VAL A 134 -0.47 13.59 -16.32
C VAL A 134 -1.20 13.12 -15.07
N PHE A 135 -2.18 12.26 -15.28
CA PHE A 135 -3.08 11.78 -14.25
C PHE A 135 -2.99 10.25 -14.13
N GLN A 136 -3.62 9.72 -13.09
CA GLN A 136 -3.66 8.30 -12.79
C GLN A 136 -5.07 7.86 -12.41
N VAL A 137 -5.43 6.63 -12.76
CA VAL A 137 -6.60 5.95 -12.17
C VAL A 137 -6.28 5.61 -10.72
N GLN A 138 -7.22 5.91 -9.82
CA GLN A 138 -7.07 5.76 -8.38
C GLN A 138 -7.52 4.39 -7.88
N ALA A 139 -7.22 4.09 -6.61
CA ALA A 139 -7.72 2.87 -5.98
C ALA A 139 -9.24 2.83 -5.97
N SER A 140 -9.82 1.68 -6.34
CA SER A 140 -11.26 1.46 -6.49
C SER A 140 -11.97 2.40 -7.47
N GLU A 141 -11.24 3.09 -8.35
CA GLU A 141 -11.80 3.96 -9.37
C GLU A 141 -12.01 3.22 -10.68
N TYR A 142 -13.12 3.54 -11.34
CA TYR A 142 -13.28 3.33 -12.77
C TYR A 142 -13.39 4.65 -13.52
N VAL A 143 -12.94 4.64 -14.78
CA VAL A 143 -12.99 5.77 -15.71
C VAL A 143 -13.59 5.28 -17.02
N ILE A 144 -14.56 6.02 -17.54
CA ILE A 144 -15.19 5.78 -18.84
C ILE A 144 -14.84 6.93 -19.76
N ILE A 145 -14.27 6.57 -20.90
CA ILE A 145 -13.82 7.49 -21.93
C ILE A 145 -14.66 7.22 -23.17
N GLU A 146 -15.24 8.27 -23.74
CA GLU A 146 -15.95 8.23 -25.01
C GLU A 146 -15.43 9.35 -25.89
N ASN A 147 -15.12 9.07 -27.17
CA ASN A 147 -14.64 10.08 -28.12
C ASN A 147 -13.43 10.91 -27.61
N ASN A 148 -12.51 10.29 -26.86
CA ASN A 148 -11.35 10.92 -26.20
C ASN A 148 -11.67 11.86 -25.03
N GLU A 149 -12.90 11.86 -24.52
CA GLU A 149 -13.31 12.62 -23.34
C GLU A 149 -13.65 11.68 -22.18
N ILE A 150 -13.30 12.06 -20.95
CA ILE A 150 -13.74 11.34 -19.76
C ILE A 150 -15.18 11.76 -19.46
N ILE A 151 -16.14 10.90 -19.81
CA ILE A 151 -17.56 11.15 -19.57
C ILE A 151 -18.02 10.71 -18.19
N GLU A 152 -17.30 9.78 -17.57
CA GLU A 152 -17.56 9.33 -16.21
C GLU A 152 -16.27 8.90 -15.52
N SER A 153 -16.17 9.19 -14.24
CA SER A 153 -15.18 8.59 -13.35
C SER A 153 -15.87 8.45 -12.00
N ASP A 154 -15.80 7.29 -11.36
CA ASP A 154 -16.42 7.05 -10.05
C ASP A 154 -15.76 5.89 -9.30
N PHE A 155 -16.11 5.73 -8.04
CA PHE A 155 -15.55 4.69 -7.17
C PHE A 155 -16.53 3.55 -6.96
N PHE A 156 -16.09 2.31 -7.21
CA PHE A 156 -16.93 1.12 -7.03
C PHE A 156 -16.83 0.52 -5.61
N TYR A 157 -16.02 1.12 -4.72
CA TYR A 157 -15.89 0.71 -3.33
C TYR A 157 -15.76 1.90 -2.36
N SER A 158 -16.44 1.81 -1.22
CA SER A 158 -16.26 2.74 -0.09
C SER A 158 -16.26 1.99 1.23
N TYR A 159 -15.27 2.33 2.06
CA TYR A 159 -15.15 1.89 3.44
C TYR A 159 -16.01 2.75 4.38
N ALA A 160 -16.42 3.94 3.95
CA ALA A 160 -17.24 4.83 4.75
C ALA A 160 -18.68 4.31 4.83
N ILE A 161 -19.22 4.23 6.05
CA ILE A 161 -20.51 3.60 6.36
C ILE A 161 -21.49 4.57 7.03
N LYS A 162 -22.79 4.35 6.83
CA LYS A 162 -23.86 5.12 7.50
C LYS A 162 -24.15 4.63 8.91
N LYS A 163 -23.96 3.34 9.18
CA LYS A 163 -24.28 2.69 10.45
C LYS A 163 -23.31 1.54 10.73
N GLU A 164 -22.90 1.41 11.98
CA GLU A 164 -22.16 0.27 12.51
C GLU A 164 -23.07 -0.96 12.63
N SER A 165 -22.48 -2.15 12.77
CA SER A 165 -23.25 -3.35 13.11
C SER A 165 -23.90 -3.21 14.48
N SER A 166 -25.12 -3.74 14.60
CA SER A 166 -25.84 -3.90 15.87
C SER A 166 -25.71 -5.32 16.44
N ASP A 167 -24.86 -6.16 15.85
CA ASP A 167 -24.65 -7.53 16.29
C ASP A 167 -24.02 -7.59 17.68
N THR A 168 -24.28 -8.68 18.39
CA THR A 168 -23.64 -8.94 19.68
C THR A 168 -22.14 -9.17 19.51
N TYR A 169 -21.37 -8.98 20.59
CA TYR A 169 -19.92 -9.20 20.55
C TYR A 169 -19.55 -10.63 20.12
N GLN A 170 -20.29 -11.65 20.58
CA GLN A 170 -20.06 -13.04 20.18
C GLN A 170 -20.38 -13.25 18.70
N THR A 171 -21.53 -12.75 18.23
CA THR A 171 -21.89 -12.83 16.81
C THR A 171 -20.86 -12.13 15.92
N LEU A 172 -20.32 -10.98 16.35
CA LEU A 172 -19.24 -10.30 15.65
C LEU A 172 -17.98 -11.18 15.58
N LYS A 173 -17.60 -11.85 16.67
CA LYS A 173 -16.44 -12.77 16.68
C LYS A 173 -16.63 -13.93 15.70
N ASP A 174 -17.80 -14.57 15.73
CA ASP A 174 -18.09 -15.70 14.85
C ASP A 174 -18.04 -15.26 13.37
N ASN A 175 -18.62 -14.08 13.07
CA ASN A 175 -18.56 -13.48 11.73
C ASN A 175 -17.14 -13.08 11.33
N ALA A 176 -16.30 -12.61 12.26
CA ALA A 176 -14.90 -12.29 11.98
C ALA A 176 -14.11 -13.54 11.63
N VAL A 177 -14.29 -14.62 12.40
CA VAL A 177 -13.65 -15.92 12.14
C VAL A 177 -14.08 -16.43 10.77
N PHE A 178 -15.39 -16.40 10.47
CA PHE A 178 -15.90 -16.79 9.16
C PHE A 178 -15.27 -15.98 8.01
N ALA A 179 -15.20 -14.65 8.15
CA ALA A 179 -14.59 -13.78 7.15
C ALA A 179 -13.09 -14.07 6.94
N PHE A 180 -12.35 -14.35 8.01
CA PHE A 180 -10.96 -14.78 7.93
C PHE A 180 -10.82 -16.14 7.25
N GLU A 181 -11.60 -17.15 7.64
CA GLU A 181 -11.52 -18.49 7.04
C GLU A 181 -11.82 -18.44 5.54
N ASN A 182 -12.88 -17.75 5.11
CA ASN A 182 -13.21 -17.62 3.68
C ASN A 182 -12.13 -16.88 2.89
N THR A 183 -11.62 -15.79 3.47
CA THR A 183 -10.53 -15.03 2.86
C THR A 183 -9.28 -15.87 2.68
N PHE A 184 -8.89 -16.61 3.72
CA PHE A 184 -7.70 -17.43 3.67
C PHE A 184 -7.89 -18.67 2.80
N ASN A 185 -9.10 -19.23 2.70
CA ASN A 185 -9.42 -20.26 1.70
C ASN A 185 -9.13 -19.75 0.28
N ARG A 186 -9.74 -18.62 -0.12
CA ARG A 186 -9.47 -17.98 -1.42
C ARG A 186 -7.99 -17.71 -1.65
N PHE A 187 -7.33 -17.15 -0.63
CA PHE A 187 -5.90 -16.88 -0.67
C PHE A 187 -5.09 -18.15 -0.93
N ILE A 188 -5.34 -19.26 -0.20
CA ILE A 188 -4.63 -20.53 -0.39
C ILE A 188 -4.84 -21.08 -1.81
N ASP A 189 -6.08 -21.02 -2.31
CA ASP A 189 -6.40 -21.43 -3.68
C ASP A 189 -5.59 -20.62 -4.71
N SER A 190 -5.38 -19.33 -4.47
CA SER A 190 -4.60 -18.47 -5.38
C SER A 190 -3.11 -18.79 -5.47
N LEU A 191 -2.59 -19.59 -4.55
CA LEU A 191 -1.16 -19.92 -4.49
C LEU A 191 -0.77 -20.99 -5.50
N GLN A 192 -1.73 -21.85 -5.90
CA GLN A 192 -1.51 -22.89 -6.90
C GLN A 192 -0.27 -23.76 -6.59
N ASN A 193 -0.07 -24.09 -5.31
CA ASN A 193 1.06 -24.87 -4.77
C ASN A 193 2.47 -24.28 -5.00
N ARG A 194 2.59 -23.02 -5.45
CA ARG A 194 3.86 -22.30 -5.61
C ARG A 194 4.52 -21.99 -4.27
N THR A 195 5.80 -21.65 -4.29
CA THR A 195 6.50 -21.28 -3.05
C THR A 195 6.00 -19.94 -2.53
N VAL A 196 5.57 -19.93 -1.27
CA VAL A 196 5.15 -18.74 -0.52
C VAL A 196 6.32 -18.18 0.24
N VAL A 197 6.58 -16.88 0.05
CA VAL A 197 7.65 -16.16 0.73
C VAL A 197 7.04 -15.10 1.64
N ILE A 198 7.26 -15.23 2.95
CA ILE A 198 6.64 -14.36 3.96
C ILE A 198 7.73 -13.48 4.59
N PRO A 199 7.65 -12.14 4.48
CA PRO A 199 8.39 -11.26 5.36
C PRO A 199 7.82 -11.38 6.78
N LEU A 200 8.41 -12.26 7.57
CA LEU A 200 7.94 -12.58 8.90
C LEU A 200 8.51 -11.58 9.90
N SER A 201 7.61 -10.98 10.66
CA SER A 201 7.91 -10.02 11.73
C SER A 201 7.43 -10.59 13.06
N GLY A 202 7.73 -9.92 14.16
CA GLY A 202 7.16 -10.21 15.47
C GLY A 202 5.70 -9.76 15.61
N GLY A 203 5.15 -9.04 14.63
CA GLY A 203 3.76 -8.57 14.62
C GLY A 203 2.73 -9.67 14.36
N PHE A 204 1.47 -9.39 14.68
CA PHE A 204 0.36 -10.35 14.50
C PHE A 204 -0.02 -10.58 13.04
N ASP A 205 0.17 -9.58 12.17
CA ASP A 205 -0.31 -9.65 10.78
C ASP A 205 0.44 -10.73 9.97
N SER A 206 1.77 -10.69 9.96
CA SER A 206 2.60 -11.72 9.30
C SER A 206 2.49 -13.09 9.98
N ARG A 207 2.33 -13.09 11.31
CA ARG A 207 2.11 -14.30 12.12
C ARG A 207 0.79 -15.01 11.76
N LEU A 208 -0.30 -14.26 11.55
CA LEU A 208 -1.58 -14.84 11.12
C LEU A 208 -1.45 -15.50 9.75
N ILE A 209 -0.78 -14.86 8.78
CA ILE A 209 -0.54 -15.45 7.46
C ILE A 209 0.16 -16.81 7.62
N ALA A 210 1.21 -16.89 8.44
CA ALA A 210 1.94 -18.13 8.69
C ALA A 210 1.04 -19.20 9.34
N VAL A 211 0.22 -18.85 10.34
CA VAL A 211 -0.74 -19.79 10.95
C VAL A 211 -1.73 -20.33 9.94
N MET A 212 -2.29 -19.47 9.10
CA MET A 212 -3.28 -19.90 8.13
C MET A 212 -2.66 -20.86 7.11
N LEU A 213 -1.44 -20.59 6.63
CA LEU A 213 -0.70 -21.55 5.80
C LEU A 213 -0.49 -22.89 6.50
N LYS A 214 -0.13 -22.88 7.79
CA LYS A 214 0.03 -24.09 8.59
C LYS A 214 -1.27 -24.86 8.73
N LYS A 215 -2.37 -24.16 9.05
CA LYS A 215 -3.71 -24.71 9.23
C LYS A 215 -4.21 -25.42 7.96
N TYR A 216 -3.97 -24.82 6.79
CA TYR A 216 -4.31 -25.41 5.49
C TYR A 216 -3.26 -26.40 4.97
N ASN A 217 -2.31 -26.83 5.81
CA ASN A 217 -1.25 -27.79 5.47
C ASN A 217 -0.38 -27.38 4.27
N TYR A 218 -0.21 -26.08 4.05
CA TYR A 218 0.62 -25.56 2.97
C TYR A 218 2.10 -25.74 3.31
N LYS A 219 2.83 -26.49 2.49
CA LYS A 219 4.20 -26.93 2.81
C LYS A 219 5.30 -26.04 2.23
N ASN A 220 5.03 -25.43 1.08
CA ASN A 220 6.03 -24.67 0.33
C ASN A 220 6.15 -23.25 0.87
N VAL A 221 6.61 -23.10 2.11
CA VAL A 221 6.70 -21.81 2.81
C VAL A 221 8.14 -21.51 3.22
N LEU A 222 8.61 -20.31 2.86
CA LEU A 222 9.85 -19.73 3.35
C LEU A 222 9.53 -18.40 4.04
N CYS A 223 9.90 -18.31 5.31
CA CYS A 223 9.86 -17.07 6.07
C CYS A 223 11.22 -16.37 6.00
N TYR A 224 11.23 -15.05 5.92
CA TYR A 224 12.45 -14.28 6.07
C TYR A 224 12.24 -13.05 6.94
N THR A 225 13.30 -12.63 7.61
CA THR A 225 13.36 -11.40 8.39
C THR A 225 14.63 -10.67 8.03
N TYR A 226 14.60 -9.34 8.00
CA TYR A 226 15.73 -8.52 7.57
C TYR A 226 15.97 -7.33 8.51
N GLY A 227 17.11 -6.67 8.33
CA GLY A 227 17.48 -5.46 9.06
C GLY A 227 18.70 -5.66 9.96
N ARG A 228 18.75 -4.96 11.09
CA ARG A 228 19.88 -5.01 12.02
C ARG A 228 19.83 -6.29 12.87
N LYS A 229 20.98 -6.95 13.04
CA LYS A 229 21.15 -8.21 13.79
C LYS A 229 20.58 -8.23 15.21
N ASN A 230 20.50 -7.07 15.87
CA ASN A 230 19.98 -6.94 17.24
C ASN A 230 18.54 -6.42 17.28
N SER A 231 17.77 -6.59 16.18
CA SER A 231 16.36 -6.18 16.12
C SER A 231 15.48 -7.09 16.96
N PHE A 232 14.53 -6.49 17.68
CA PHE A 232 13.51 -7.20 18.46
C PHE A 232 12.56 -8.05 17.58
N GLU A 233 12.49 -7.75 16.28
CA GLU A 233 11.67 -8.49 15.30
C GLU A 233 12.19 -9.92 15.07
N ILE A 234 13.50 -10.16 15.26
CA ILE A 234 14.18 -11.41 14.89
C ILE A 234 13.76 -12.57 15.78
N GLU A 235 13.65 -12.35 17.09
CA GLU A 235 13.38 -13.42 18.04
C GLU A 235 11.98 -14.01 17.84
N ASN A 236 10.95 -13.15 17.81
CA ASN A 236 9.56 -13.60 17.68
C ASN A 236 9.26 -14.17 16.29
N SER A 237 9.85 -13.62 15.22
CA SER A 237 9.70 -14.16 13.87
C SER A 237 10.33 -15.56 13.77
N LYS A 238 11.56 -15.73 14.27
CA LYS A 238 12.23 -17.04 14.29
C LYS A 238 11.44 -18.08 15.09
N LYS A 239 11.02 -17.75 16.32
CA LYS A 239 10.19 -18.63 17.16
C LYS A 239 8.90 -19.04 16.47
N THR A 240 8.23 -18.09 15.81
CA THR A 240 7.01 -18.37 15.03
C THR A 240 7.28 -19.38 13.93
N ALA A 241 8.32 -19.18 13.11
CA ALA A 241 8.64 -20.08 12.01
C ALA A 241 9.03 -21.48 12.51
N GLU A 242 9.82 -21.57 13.58
CA GLU A 242 10.21 -22.85 14.21
C GLU A 242 8.97 -23.60 14.74
N GLN A 243 8.08 -22.91 15.45
CA GLN A 243 6.86 -23.51 16.00
C GLN A 243 5.92 -24.03 14.91
N LEU A 244 5.83 -23.33 13.78
CA LEU A 244 5.01 -23.73 12.64
C LEU A 244 5.72 -24.72 11.70
N ASN A 245 7.00 -25.01 11.93
CA ASN A 245 7.87 -25.85 11.10
C ASN A 245 8.04 -25.31 9.67
N PHE A 246 8.33 -24.01 9.54
CA PHE A 246 8.68 -23.36 8.28
C PHE A 246 10.16 -23.02 8.21
N LYS A 247 10.70 -23.01 6.99
CA LYS A 247 12.06 -22.51 6.75
C LYS A 247 12.12 -21.03 7.12
N TRP A 248 13.19 -20.62 7.79
CA TRP A 248 13.38 -19.23 8.19
C TRP A 248 14.80 -18.76 7.87
N ILE A 249 14.92 -17.59 7.23
CA ILE A 249 16.20 -16.97 6.87
C ILE A 249 16.28 -15.56 7.43
N PHE A 250 17.39 -15.23 8.08
CA PHE A 250 17.73 -13.85 8.44
C PHE A 250 18.64 -13.23 7.39
N ILE A 251 18.32 -12.02 6.95
CA ILE A 251 19.12 -11.24 5.99
C ILE A 251 19.57 -9.95 6.70
N GLU A 252 20.84 -9.95 7.13
CA GLU A 252 21.43 -8.77 7.76
C GLU A 252 21.62 -7.66 6.73
N TYR A 253 21.13 -6.46 7.07
CA TYR A 253 21.39 -5.27 6.27
C TYR A 253 22.71 -4.68 6.73
N ASP A 254 23.81 -5.11 6.13
CA ASP A 254 25.15 -4.61 6.41
C ASP A 254 25.68 -3.70 5.29
N THR A 255 26.89 -3.18 5.47
CA THR A 255 27.53 -2.35 4.46
C THR A 255 27.74 -3.12 3.16
N GLN A 256 28.04 -4.42 3.21
CA GLN A 256 28.30 -5.22 2.02
C GLN A 256 27.05 -5.35 1.13
N LEU A 257 25.88 -5.59 1.74
CA LEU A 257 24.61 -5.69 1.03
C LEU A 257 24.15 -4.36 0.43
N ILE A 258 24.42 -3.26 1.14
CA ILE A 258 23.97 -1.92 0.77
C ILE A 258 25.03 -1.18 -0.08
N ASP A 259 26.24 -1.70 -0.25
CA ASP A 259 27.29 -0.88 -0.87
C ASP A 259 27.00 -0.51 -2.34
N GLY A 260 27.41 0.69 -2.79
CA GLY A 260 27.32 1.10 -4.19
C GLY A 260 25.94 1.19 -4.87
N TYR A 261 24.84 0.81 -4.20
CA TYR A 261 23.52 0.63 -4.84
C TYR A 261 23.03 1.82 -5.67
N LEU A 262 23.23 3.05 -5.16
CA LEU A 262 22.73 4.28 -5.77
C LEU A 262 23.27 4.53 -7.19
N LYS A 263 24.45 3.97 -7.50
CA LYS A 263 25.11 4.12 -8.82
C LYS A 263 24.64 3.09 -9.84
N THR A 264 23.97 2.02 -9.41
CA THR A 264 23.57 0.93 -10.29
C THR A 264 22.40 1.31 -11.19
N THR A 265 22.41 0.86 -12.44
CA THR A 265 21.28 1.04 -13.36
C THR A 265 20.02 0.36 -12.82
N GLU A 266 20.16 -0.85 -12.27
CA GLU A 266 19.07 -1.60 -11.64
C GLU A 266 18.33 -0.77 -10.57
N PHE A 267 19.07 -0.13 -9.66
CA PHE A 267 18.44 0.70 -8.63
C PHE A 267 17.71 1.91 -9.23
N LYS A 268 18.29 2.57 -10.23
CA LYS A 268 17.66 3.75 -10.87
C LYS A 268 16.37 3.36 -11.59
N GLU A 269 16.38 2.25 -12.30
CA GLU A 269 15.18 1.67 -12.92
C GLU A 269 14.15 1.28 -11.87
N TYR A 270 14.57 0.67 -10.76
CA TYR A 270 13.69 0.35 -9.64
C TYR A 270 13.05 1.61 -9.06
N ALA A 271 13.84 2.66 -8.82
CA ALA A 271 13.34 3.92 -8.27
C ALA A 271 12.27 4.54 -9.16
N GLN A 272 12.47 4.53 -10.49
CA GLN A 272 11.46 4.97 -11.46
C GLN A 272 10.23 4.05 -11.45
N PHE A 273 10.44 2.73 -11.53
CA PHE A 273 9.37 1.73 -11.54
C PHE A 273 8.50 1.77 -10.27
N ALA A 274 9.09 1.91 -9.09
CA ALA A 274 8.37 1.97 -7.83
C ALA A 274 7.80 3.37 -7.56
N GLY A 275 8.53 4.43 -7.91
CA GLY A 275 8.11 5.79 -7.61
C GLY A 275 7.02 6.32 -8.55
N LYS A 276 7.05 5.93 -9.84
CA LYS A 276 6.04 6.26 -10.87
C LYS A 276 5.59 7.73 -10.87
N LEU A 277 6.50 8.64 -10.51
CA LEU A 277 6.22 10.07 -10.34
C LEU A 277 4.94 10.36 -9.52
N SER A 278 4.55 9.48 -8.60
CA SER A 278 3.35 9.62 -7.78
C SER A 278 3.55 9.16 -6.34
N SER A 279 4.54 8.33 -6.09
CA SER A 279 4.79 7.67 -4.81
C SER A 279 6.29 7.63 -4.52
N MET A 280 6.68 7.57 -3.26
CA MET A 280 8.08 7.39 -2.89
C MET A 280 8.49 5.94 -3.19
N PRO A 281 9.65 5.69 -3.84
CA PRO A 281 10.18 4.34 -3.98
C PRO A 281 10.58 3.80 -2.60
N ASN A 282 9.85 2.79 -2.12
CA ASN A 282 10.12 2.18 -0.82
C ASN A 282 11.39 1.31 -0.90
N LEU A 283 12.22 1.28 0.15
CA LEU A 283 13.48 0.51 0.17
C LEU A 283 13.53 -0.57 1.24
N GLN A 284 12.42 -0.81 1.94
CA GLN A 284 12.41 -1.57 3.18
C GLN A 284 12.91 -2.99 2.95
N GLU A 285 12.37 -3.62 1.91
CA GLU A 285 12.67 -5.01 1.57
C GLU A 285 13.47 -5.12 0.27
N TYR A 286 13.78 -4.00 -0.39
CA TYR A 286 14.47 -3.98 -1.68
C TYR A 286 15.74 -4.86 -1.66
N PHE A 287 16.59 -4.65 -0.66
CA PHE A 287 17.85 -5.40 -0.52
C PHE A 287 17.63 -6.86 -0.14
N ALA A 288 16.66 -7.16 0.73
CA ALA A 288 16.32 -8.53 1.09
C ALA A 288 15.78 -9.34 -0.10
N VAL A 289 14.84 -8.77 -0.87
CA VAL A 289 14.26 -9.43 -2.05
C VAL A 289 15.31 -9.61 -3.14
N LYS A 290 16.15 -8.59 -3.37
CA LYS A 290 17.30 -8.70 -4.27
C LYS A 290 18.21 -9.84 -3.86
N TYR A 291 18.58 -9.92 -2.58
CA TYR A 291 19.45 -10.97 -2.05
C TYR A 291 18.86 -12.37 -2.23
N LEU A 292 17.57 -12.55 -1.89
CA LEU A 292 16.86 -13.82 -2.08
C LEU A 292 16.91 -14.29 -3.55
N LYS A 293 16.72 -13.35 -4.48
CA LYS A 293 16.80 -13.61 -5.92
C LYS A 293 18.22 -13.94 -6.38
N GLU A 294 19.20 -13.07 -6.13
CA GLU A 294 20.58 -13.22 -6.62
C GLU A 294 21.29 -14.46 -6.05
N LYS A 295 20.89 -14.89 -4.86
CA LYS A 295 21.40 -16.11 -4.23
C LYS A 295 20.59 -17.36 -4.54
N ASN A 296 19.55 -17.26 -5.37
CA ASN A 296 18.64 -18.36 -5.72
C ASN A 296 18.09 -19.09 -4.49
N LEU A 297 17.74 -18.35 -3.44
CA LEU A 297 17.23 -18.91 -2.18
C LEU A 297 15.72 -19.24 -2.25
N ILE A 298 15.03 -18.73 -3.28
CA ILE A 298 13.62 -18.96 -3.56
C ILE A 298 13.44 -19.25 -5.07
N PRO A 299 12.45 -20.06 -5.47
CA PRO A 299 12.09 -20.26 -6.88
C PRO A 299 11.67 -18.96 -7.58
N GLU A 300 11.87 -18.88 -8.90
CA GLU A 300 11.52 -17.69 -9.70
C GLU A 300 10.01 -17.39 -9.73
N ASP A 301 9.16 -18.41 -9.59
CA ASP A 301 7.69 -18.30 -9.59
C ASP A 301 7.10 -18.08 -8.18
N SER A 302 7.95 -17.77 -7.19
CA SER A 302 7.52 -17.53 -5.81
C SER A 302 6.54 -16.37 -5.68
N ILE A 303 5.65 -16.48 -4.69
CA ILE A 303 4.66 -15.46 -4.36
C ILE A 303 4.96 -14.87 -2.98
N PHE A 304 5.12 -13.55 -2.92
CA PHE A 304 5.35 -12.83 -1.66
C PHE A 304 4.03 -12.46 -0.96
N ILE A 305 3.95 -12.72 0.35
CA ILE A 305 2.74 -12.49 1.13
C ILE A 305 3.04 -11.55 2.30
N PRO A 306 3.10 -10.24 2.05
CA PRO A 306 3.33 -9.28 3.12
C PRO A 306 2.09 -9.11 4.01
N GLY A 307 2.30 -8.88 5.30
CA GLY A 307 1.25 -8.53 6.26
C GLY A 307 0.74 -7.08 6.14
N TYR A 308 0.70 -6.51 4.94
CA TYR A 308 0.38 -5.09 4.75
C TYR A 308 -1.05 -4.78 5.17
N ALA A 309 -1.18 -3.68 5.92
CA ALA A 309 -2.45 -3.07 6.32
C ALA A 309 -3.40 -3.96 7.16
N GLY A 310 -2.94 -5.10 7.69
CA GLY A 310 -3.73 -5.97 8.57
C GLY A 310 -4.16 -5.25 9.85
N ASP A 311 -3.24 -4.50 10.46
CA ASP A 311 -3.50 -3.68 11.65
C ASP A 311 -4.61 -2.63 11.48
N LEU A 312 -4.87 -2.15 10.25
CA LEU A 312 -5.94 -1.19 9.97
C LEU A 312 -7.32 -1.82 10.15
N LEU A 313 -7.50 -3.09 9.76
CA LEU A 313 -8.74 -3.83 10.02
C LEU A 313 -9.05 -3.84 11.52
N GLY A 314 -8.00 -4.01 12.33
CA GLY A 314 -8.09 -3.98 13.78
C GLY A 314 -8.31 -2.60 14.41
N GLY A 315 -8.31 -1.52 13.62
CA GLY A 315 -8.56 -0.18 14.13
C GLY A 315 -7.31 0.58 14.60
N SER A 316 -6.13 0.28 14.06
CA SER A 316 -4.88 0.97 14.46
C SER A 316 -4.91 2.50 14.24
N GLN A 317 -5.83 3.01 13.40
CA GLN A 317 -6.06 4.45 13.26
C GLN A 317 -6.72 5.07 14.50
N PHE A 318 -7.60 4.35 15.21
CA PHE A 318 -8.23 4.84 16.45
C PHE A 318 -7.23 4.90 17.62
N LEU A 319 -6.18 4.08 17.57
CA LEU A 319 -5.08 4.16 18.53
C LEU A 319 -4.28 5.46 18.41
N LYS A 320 -3.93 5.82 17.18
CA LYS A 320 -2.86 6.78 16.88
C LYS A 320 -3.37 8.12 16.36
N VAL A 321 -4.52 8.15 15.70
CA VAL A 321 -4.88 9.22 14.76
C VAL A 321 -6.30 9.76 14.99
N ILE A 322 -7.31 8.89 14.94
CA ILE A 322 -8.72 9.27 14.94
C ILE A 322 -9.22 9.47 16.38
N PRO A 323 -9.74 10.67 16.74
CA PRO A 323 -10.37 10.89 18.03
C PRO A 323 -11.77 10.26 18.08
N GLU A 324 -12.24 9.87 19.28
CA GLU A 324 -13.54 9.21 19.48
C GLU A 324 -14.73 10.04 18.96
N ASN A 325 -14.71 11.36 19.16
CA ASN A 325 -15.81 12.27 18.81
C ASN A 325 -15.51 13.12 17.57
N LEU A 326 -14.86 12.55 16.55
CA LEU A 326 -14.53 13.24 15.30
C LEU A 326 -15.80 13.79 14.62
N LYS A 327 -15.79 15.06 14.22
CA LYS A 327 -16.86 15.68 13.41
C LYS A 327 -16.48 15.81 11.94
N HIS A 328 -17.46 15.85 11.06
CA HIS A 328 -17.25 16.04 9.61
C HIS A 328 -16.41 17.28 9.26
N THR A 329 -16.66 18.39 9.96
CA THR A 329 -15.94 19.66 9.76
C THR A 329 -14.46 19.60 10.15
N GLU A 330 -14.05 18.59 10.90
CA GLU A 330 -12.68 18.42 11.43
C GLU A 330 -11.85 17.43 10.60
N ILE A 331 -12.48 16.66 9.69
CA ILE A 331 -11.81 15.59 8.94
C ILE A 331 -10.63 16.13 8.13
N ALA A 332 -10.82 17.22 7.38
CA ALA A 332 -9.76 17.78 6.55
C ALA A 332 -8.59 18.30 7.39
N ASP A 333 -8.86 18.99 8.51
CA ASP A 333 -7.83 19.45 9.43
C ASP A 333 -7.07 18.29 10.07
N LEU A 334 -7.78 17.21 10.42
CA LEU A 334 -7.17 16.01 10.98
C LEU A 334 -6.26 15.32 9.95
N ILE A 335 -6.69 15.22 8.69
CA ILE A 335 -5.89 14.68 7.59
C ILE A 335 -4.60 15.49 7.42
N ILE A 336 -4.69 16.83 7.31
CA ILE A 336 -3.51 17.69 7.22
C ILE A 336 -2.58 17.49 8.42
N LYS A 337 -3.13 17.50 9.64
CA LYS A 337 -2.34 17.37 10.87
C LYS A 337 -1.62 16.02 10.97
N GLN A 338 -2.24 14.94 10.54
CA GLN A 338 -1.77 13.57 10.84
C GLN A 338 -1.08 12.89 9.66
N LYS A 339 -1.40 13.28 8.43
CA LYS A 339 -0.89 12.65 7.21
C LYS A 339 0.17 13.51 6.51
N PHE A 340 0.10 14.84 6.62
CA PHE A 340 1.05 15.78 6.02
C PHE A 340 2.16 16.18 7.00
N THR A 341 2.94 15.18 7.45
CA THR A 341 3.86 15.35 8.58
C THR A 341 5.33 15.16 8.25
N ASN A 342 5.64 14.75 7.01
CA ASN A 342 6.98 14.41 6.53
C ASN A 342 7.78 15.63 6.03
N TYR A 343 7.12 16.77 5.86
CA TYR A 343 7.74 18.02 5.42
C TYR A 343 7.08 19.22 6.12
N PRO A 344 7.83 20.29 6.44
CA PRO A 344 7.27 21.50 7.04
C PRO A 344 6.34 22.20 6.06
N LEU A 345 5.14 22.54 6.52
CA LEU A 345 4.16 23.27 5.72
C LEU A 345 3.96 24.68 6.28
N SER A 346 4.01 25.68 5.40
CA SER A 346 3.63 27.05 5.74
C SER A 346 2.12 27.16 6.02
N ALA A 347 1.69 28.29 6.58
CA ALA A 347 0.26 28.52 6.81
C ALA A 347 -0.54 28.56 5.50
N SER A 348 0.03 29.13 4.43
CA SER A 348 -0.57 29.13 3.10
C SER A 348 -0.66 27.73 2.51
N ASP A 349 0.39 26.91 2.63
CA ASP A 349 0.37 25.53 2.13
C ASP A 349 -0.74 24.73 2.82
N LYS A 350 -0.83 24.82 4.16
CA LYS A 350 -1.89 24.14 4.92
C LYS A 350 -3.28 24.54 4.46
N LYS A 351 -3.51 25.84 4.19
CA LYS A 351 -4.81 26.35 3.71
C LYS A 351 -5.16 25.78 2.34
N ILE A 352 -4.22 25.79 1.39
CA ILE A 352 -4.42 25.26 0.04
C ILE A 352 -4.67 23.76 0.09
N LEU A 353 -3.82 23.01 0.80
CA LEU A 353 -3.94 21.56 0.95
C LEU A 353 -5.24 21.16 1.64
N LYS A 354 -5.68 21.89 2.67
CA LYS A 354 -6.96 21.66 3.32
C LYS A 354 -8.12 21.75 2.32
N SER A 355 -8.17 22.83 1.52
CA SER A 355 -9.20 22.99 0.49
C SER A 355 -9.16 21.85 -0.53
N GLU A 356 -7.96 21.40 -0.90
CA GLU A 356 -7.79 20.25 -1.79
C GLU A 356 -8.23 18.91 -1.18
N VAL A 357 -8.11 18.74 0.14
CA VAL A 357 -8.64 17.58 0.85
C VAL A 357 -10.17 17.63 0.89
N GLU A 358 -10.75 18.79 1.20
CA GLU A 358 -12.22 18.99 1.25
C GLU A 358 -12.87 18.66 -0.11
N LYS A 359 -12.29 19.15 -1.22
CA LYS A 359 -12.75 18.80 -2.57
C LYS A 359 -12.68 17.29 -2.83
N LYS A 360 -11.64 16.62 -2.33
CA LYS A 360 -11.47 15.16 -2.49
C LYS A 360 -12.48 14.36 -1.68
N LEU A 361 -12.82 14.79 -0.46
CA LEU A 361 -13.88 14.16 0.33
C LEU A 361 -15.21 14.16 -0.42
N VAL A 362 -15.61 15.30 -0.99
CA VAL A 362 -16.82 15.41 -1.83
C VAL A 362 -16.70 14.55 -3.10
N ARG A 363 -15.50 14.47 -3.69
CA ARG A 363 -15.26 13.71 -4.92
C ARG A 363 -15.35 12.20 -4.71
N PHE A 364 -14.82 11.70 -3.58
CA PHE A 364 -14.85 10.27 -3.23
C PHE A 364 -16.26 9.81 -2.89
N ASP A 365 -17.03 10.67 -2.24
CA ASP A 365 -18.43 10.42 -1.95
C ASP A 365 -19.19 11.73 -1.73
N LYS A 366 -20.13 12.05 -2.63
CA LYS A 366 -20.96 13.25 -2.53
C LYS A 366 -21.83 13.28 -1.28
N ASN A 367 -22.12 12.11 -0.70
CA ASN A 367 -22.99 11.94 0.46
C ASN A 367 -22.19 11.57 1.72
N TYR A 368 -20.89 11.86 1.76
CA TYR A 368 -20.05 11.49 2.92
C TYR A 368 -20.54 12.09 4.25
N LEU A 369 -21.28 13.21 4.21
CA LEU A 369 -21.86 13.85 5.40
C LEU A 369 -22.97 13.02 6.07
N GLU A 370 -23.56 12.05 5.36
CA GLU A 370 -24.53 11.10 5.91
C GLU A 370 -23.85 9.87 6.56
N LYS A 371 -22.52 9.82 6.55
CA LYS A 371 -21.74 8.68 7.03
C LYS A 371 -21.10 8.98 8.38
N ILE A 372 -20.53 7.95 9.00
CA ILE A 372 -19.81 8.09 10.26
C ILE A 372 -18.46 8.78 9.98
N PRO A 373 -18.12 9.92 10.63
CA PRO A 373 -16.92 10.70 10.35
C PRO A 373 -15.61 9.91 10.38
N SER A 374 -15.46 8.98 11.33
CA SER A 374 -14.27 8.13 11.44
C SER A 374 -14.11 7.20 10.23
N SER A 375 -15.20 6.61 9.75
CA SER A 375 -15.19 5.74 8.56
C SER A 375 -14.91 6.52 7.27
N VAL A 376 -15.29 7.80 7.19
CA VAL A 376 -14.92 8.71 6.09
C VAL A 376 -13.42 9.00 6.11
N PHE A 377 -12.84 9.22 7.29
CA PHE A 377 -11.39 9.37 7.43
C PHE A 377 -10.65 8.09 7.01
N GLU A 378 -11.12 6.91 7.45
CA GLU A 378 -10.55 5.63 7.04
C GLU A 378 -10.63 5.45 5.52
N ASP A 379 -11.78 5.70 4.89
CA ASP A 379 -11.96 5.59 3.43
C ASP A 379 -10.99 6.50 2.66
N TYR A 380 -10.75 7.71 3.17
CA TYR A 380 -9.74 8.62 2.61
C TYR A 380 -8.32 8.05 2.74
N ASP A 381 -7.93 7.55 3.92
CA ASP A 381 -6.60 6.99 4.16
C ASP A 381 -6.36 5.76 3.27
N LEU A 382 -7.39 4.92 3.09
CA LEU A 382 -7.41 3.75 2.23
C LEU A 382 -7.12 4.09 0.76
N LYS A 383 -7.87 5.05 0.20
CA LYS A 383 -7.72 5.48 -1.20
C LYS A 383 -6.42 6.23 -1.48
N GLU A 384 -5.86 6.87 -0.46
CA GLU A 384 -4.63 7.67 -0.57
C GLU A 384 -3.42 6.92 -0.04
N LYS A 385 -3.12 7.05 1.26
CA LYS A 385 -1.89 6.54 1.87
C LYS A 385 -1.75 5.03 1.71
N ILE A 386 -2.80 4.26 1.93
CA ILE A 386 -2.68 2.80 1.91
C ILE A 386 -2.42 2.31 0.49
N ALA A 387 -3.20 2.77 -0.50
CA ALA A 387 -2.97 2.44 -1.90
C ALA A 387 -1.61 2.94 -2.43
N LYS A 388 -1.29 4.22 -2.23
CA LYS A 388 -0.16 4.87 -2.93
C LYS A 388 1.16 4.77 -2.19
N TYR A 389 1.14 4.47 -0.89
CA TYR A 389 2.37 4.34 -0.11
C TYR A 389 2.56 2.91 0.43
N ILE A 390 1.55 2.31 1.06
CA ILE A 390 1.68 0.97 1.65
C ILE A 390 1.70 -0.11 0.55
N PHE A 391 0.65 -0.25 -0.26
CA PHE A 391 0.64 -1.26 -1.33
C PHE A 391 1.67 -0.98 -2.42
N ASN A 392 1.96 0.30 -2.69
CA ASN A 392 3.05 0.66 -3.59
C ASN A 392 4.43 0.14 -3.13
N SER A 393 4.62 -0.21 -1.86
CA SER A 393 5.88 -0.83 -1.42
C SER A 393 6.09 -2.23 -2.03
N ALA A 394 5.03 -2.96 -2.39
CA ALA A 394 5.16 -4.27 -3.06
C ALA A 394 5.85 -4.23 -4.44
N ASN A 395 6.16 -3.04 -4.97
CA ASN A 395 6.85 -2.89 -6.24
C ASN A 395 8.28 -3.48 -6.25
N PHE A 396 8.95 -3.67 -5.11
CA PHE A 396 10.21 -4.42 -5.13
C PHE A 396 9.99 -5.90 -5.47
N TYR A 397 8.86 -6.51 -5.04
CA TYR A 397 8.56 -7.89 -5.44
C TYR A 397 8.36 -7.99 -6.95
N THR A 398 7.50 -7.13 -7.50
CA THR A 398 7.19 -7.14 -8.93
C THR A 398 8.38 -6.74 -9.78
N TYR A 399 9.18 -5.75 -9.36
CA TYR A 399 10.41 -5.36 -10.07
C TYR A 399 11.41 -6.51 -10.18
N PHE A 400 11.52 -7.33 -9.12
CA PHE A 400 12.37 -8.53 -9.15
C PHE A 400 11.70 -9.74 -9.82
N GLY A 401 10.50 -9.59 -10.36
CA GLY A 401 9.82 -10.62 -11.15
C GLY A 401 8.90 -11.54 -10.36
N PHE A 402 8.66 -11.25 -9.09
CA PHE A 402 7.81 -12.06 -8.23
C PHE A 402 6.38 -11.52 -8.18
N GLU A 403 5.42 -12.43 -8.00
CA GLU A 403 4.05 -12.07 -7.66
C GLU A 403 3.88 -11.77 -6.18
N HIS A 404 2.75 -11.18 -5.81
CA HIS A 404 2.35 -11.00 -4.42
C HIS A 404 0.85 -11.21 -4.23
N ARG A 405 0.42 -11.44 -2.98
CA ARG A 405 -1.00 -11.42 -2.57
C ARG A 405 -1.16 -10.59 -1.30
N PHE A 406 -2.32 -9.94 -1.15
CA PHE A 406 -2.68 -9.17 0.04
C PHE A 406 -3.92 -9.77 0.71
N PRO A 407 -3.78 -10.83 1.53
CA PRO A 407 -4.92 -11.51 2.13
C PRO A 407 -5.76 -10.57 3.01
N PHE A 408 -5.13 -9.60 3.69
CA PHE A 408 -5.85 -8.61 4.50
C PHE A 408 -6.66 -7.57 3.70
N TRP A 409 -6.50 -7.53 2.38
CA TRP A 409 -7.24 -6.63 1.50
C TRP A 409 -8.34 -7.32 0.69
N ASP A 410 -8.75 -8.50 1.16
CA ASP A 410 -9.93 -9.18 0.67
C ASP A 410 -11.20 -8.38 1.02
N LYS A 411 -12.10 -8.25 0.05
CA LYS A 411 -13.32 -7.46 0.18
C LYS A 411 -14.24 -7.94 1.32
N GLU A 412 -14.25 -9.24 1.63
CA GLU A 412 -15.05 -9.79 2.73
C GLU A 412 -14.54 -9.28 4.10
N LEU A 413 -13.22 -9.27 4.31
CA LEU A 413 -12.63 -8.67 5.51
C LEU A 413 -12.93 -7.18 5.59
N LEU A 414 -12.76 -6.44 4.49
CA LEU A 414 -13.02 -5.01 4.48
C LEU A 414 -14.51 -4.69 4.76
N ASP A 415 -15.44 -5.45 4.16
CA ASP A 415 -16.87 -5.27 4.33
C ASP A 415 -17.37 -5.67 5.73
N PHE A 416 -16.71 -6.63 6.37
CA PHE A 416 -16.93 -6.97 7.77
C PHE A 416 -16.36 -5.88 8.69
N PHE A 417 -15.05 -5.61 8.62
CA PHE A 417 -14.36 -4.71 9.56
C PHE A 417 -14.81 -3.25 9.44
N LYS A 418 -15.28 -2.78 8.27
CA LYS A 418 -15.85 -1.43 8.19
C LYS A 418 -17.09 -1.23 9.06
N LYS A 419 -17.85 -2.31 9.34
CA LYS A 419 -19.07 -2.27 10.17
C LYS A 419 -18.81 -2.51 11.65
N VAL A 420 -17.64 -3.02 12.04
CA VAL A 420 -17.29 -3.19 13.46
C VAL A 420 -17.28 -1.82 14.14
N SER A 421 -17.94 -1.72 15.29
CA SER A 421 -18.11 -0.45 16.00
C SER A 421 -16.77 0.16 16.41
N VAL A 422 -16.70 1.50 16.46
CA VAL A 422 -15.52 2.23 16.94
C VAL A 422 -15.09 1.70 18.32
N LYS A 423 -16.05 1.46 19.22
CA LYS A 423 -15.78 0.91 20.56
C LYS A 423 -14.98 -0.41 20.51
N ASN A 424 -15.33 -1.31 19.60
CA ASN A 424 -14.67 -2.61 19.47
C ASN A 424 -13.32 -2.52 18.73
N LYS A 425 -13.14 -1.48 17.89
CA LYS A 425 -11.86 -1.17 17.21
C LYS A 425 -10.85 -0.47 18.14
N LEU A 426 -11.32 0.17 19.21
CA LEU A 426 -10.44 0.81 20.18
C LEU A 426 -9.46 -0.21 20.76
N MET A 427 -8.20 0.21 20.86
CA MET A 427 -7.12 -0.61 21.41
C MET A 427 -6.88 -1.92 20.65
N LYS A 428 -7.44 -2.09 19.44
CA LYS A 428 -7.46 -3.35 18.68
C LYS A 428 -8.04 -4.53 19.48
N THR A 429 -8.81 -4.28 20.55
CA THR A 429 -9.24 -5.31 21.50
C THR A 429 -10.00 -6.44 20.82
N PHE A 430 -10.97 -6.11 19.96
CA PHE A 430 -11.72 -7.13 19.22
C PHE A 430 -10.84 -7.94 18.26
N PHE A 431 -9.99 -7.26 17.49
CA PHE A 431 -9.14 -7.91 16.49
C PHE A 431 -8.10 -8.82 17.16
N ASP A 432 -7.41 -8.30 18.17
CA ASP A 432 -6.39 -9.06 18.88
C ASP A 432 -7.03 -10.24 19.64
N ASP A 433 -8.22 -10.10 20.22
CA ASP A 433 -8.97 -11.20 20.84
C ASP A 433 -9.25 -12.33 19.82
N VAL A 434 -9.81 -11.99 18.65
CA VAL A 434 -10.06 -12.97 17.58
C VAL A 434 -8.76 -13.66 17.15
N LEU A 435 -7.68 -12.89 16.93
CA LEU A 435 -6.41 -13.48 16.48
C LEU A 435 -5.78 -14.39 17.54
N ILE A 436 -5.72 -13.92 18.79
CA ILE A 436 -5.09 -14.63 19.90
C ILE A 436 -5.84 -15.92 20.19
N ASN A 437 -7.16 -15.85 20.40
CA ASN A 437 -7.92 -16.96 20.92
C ASN A 437 -8.26 -18.02 19.86
N ASN A 438 -8.44 -17.61 18.59
CA ASN A 438 -8.81 -18.55 17.52
C ASN A 438 -7.62 -19.09 16.73
N TYR A 439 -6.49 -18.36 16.68
CA TYR A 439 -5.38 -18.70 15.81
C TYR A 439 -4.04 -18.84 16.54
N PHE A 440 -3.68 -17.96 17.47
CA PHE A 440 -2.32 -17.99 18.06
C PHE A 440 -2.17 -18.93 19.25
N VAL A 441 -3.08 -18.89 20.22
CA VAL A 441 -3.08 -19.80 21.37
C VAL A 441 -3.20 -21.26 20.92
N PRO A 442 -4.14 -21.63 20.01
CA PRO A 442 -4.24 -23.02 19.55
C PRO A 442 -2.98 -23.54 18.83
N ASN A 443 -2.16 -22.63 18.28
CA ASN A 443 -0.92 -22.97 17.57
C ASN A 443 0.35 -22.72 18.40
N ASN A 444 0.22 -22.37 19.69
CA ASN A 444 1.33 -22.08 20.62
C ASN A 444 2.29 -20.99 20.12
N ILE A 445 1.75 -19.95 19.47
CA ILE A 445 2.53 -18.81 18.98
C ILE A 445 2.05 -17.47 19.55
N TYR A 446 1.43 -17.50 20.72
CA TYR A 446 1.24 -16.33 21.56
C TYR A 446 2.29 -16.38 22.66
N PHE A 447 3.25 -15.47 22.63
CA PHE A 447 4.45 -15.51 23.45
C PHE A 447 4.32 -14.62 24.69
N GLU A 448 5.11 -14.87 25.73
CA GLU A 448 5.08 -14.07 26.97
C GLU A 448 5.44 -12.59 26.73
N SER A 449 6.32 -12.32 25.77
CA SER A 449 6.79 -10.99 25.41
C SER A 449 6.24 -10.57 24.05
N GLU A 450 5.00 -10.06 24.03
CA GLU A 450 4.39 -9.53 22.81
C GLU A 450 4.76 -8.08 22.53
N LEU A 451 4.82 -7.73 21.24
CA LEU A 451 5.13 -6.37 20.77
C LEU A 451 3.93 -5.43 20.83
N GLN A 452 2.73 -5.95 21.10
CA GLN A 452 1.53 -5.11 21.16
C GLN A 452 1.61 -4.15 22.36
N PRO A 453 1.45 -2.84 22.14
CA PRO A 453 1.63 -1.88 23.20
C PRO A 453 0.44 -1.90 24.17
N SER A 454 0.73 -1.90 25.47
CA SER A 454 -0.31 -1.72 26.50
C SER A 454 -0.91 -0.31 26.47
N GLU A 455 -2.10 -0.14 27.06
CA GLU A 455 -2.77 1.17 27.21
C GLU A 455 -1.85 2.24 27.82
N LYS A 456 -1.11 1.86 28.88
CA LYS A 456 -0.14 2.73 29.55
C LYS A 456 0.97 3.17 28.59
N THR A 457 1.48 2.25 27.76
CA THR A 457 2.50 2.54 26.75
C THR A 457 1.96 3.50 25.70
N ILE A 458 0.74 3.31 25.22
CA ILE A 458 0.09 4.20 24.24
C ILE A 458 -0.12 5.60 24.81
N HIS A 459 -0.64 5.73 26.03
CA HIS A 459 -0.84 7.02 26.67
C HIS A 459 0.49 7.77 26.83
N THR A 460 1.52 7.07 27.31
CA THR A 460 2.89 7.60 27.42
C THR A 460 3.43 8.04 26.06
N GLN A 461 3.16 7.26 25.01
CA GLN A 461 3.62 7.57 23.65
C GLN A 461 2.93 8.81 23.07
N LYS A 462 1.64 9.01 23.32
CA LYS A 462 0.89 10.24 22.96
C LYS A 462 1.47 11.49 23.62
N ILE A 463 1.87 11.40 24.89
CA ILE A 463 2.54 12.50 25.60
C ILE A 463 3.91 12.77 24.95
N LYS A 464 4.71 11.73 24.72
CA LYS A 464 6.02 11.85 24.04
C LYS A 464 5.88 12.52 22.67
N GLU A 465 4.85 12.19 21.90
CA GLU A 465 4.61 12.77 20.57
C GLU A 465 4.30 14.27 20.60
N LYS A 466 3.72 14.79 21.69
CA LYS A 466 3.53 16.24 21.86
C LYS A 466 4.86 16.96 22.17
N ILE A 467 5.79 16.28 22.84
CA ILE A 467 7.08 16.85 23.27
C ILE A 467 8.16 16.71 22.17
N LYS A 468 8.19 15.57 21.47
CA LYS A 468 9.19 15.24 20.42
C LYS A 468 9.44 16.38 19.42
N PRO A 469 8.42 17.11 18.90
CA PRO A 469 8.63 18.20 17.95
C PRO A 469 9.48 19.36 18.51
N ILE A 470 9.45 19.60 19.81
CA ILE A 470 10.11 20.74 20.49
C ILE A 470 11.56 20.39 20.85
N LEU A 471 11.93 19.10 20.86
CA LEU A 471 13.30 18.68 21.18
C LEU A 471 14.32 19.25 20.17
N PRO A 472 15.57 19.49 20.58
CA PRO A 472 16.66 19.79 19.66
C PRO A 472 16.88 18.69 18.60
N THR A 473 17.32 19.07 17.40
CA THR A 473 17.53 18.16 16.26
C THR A 473 18.44 16.98 16.59
N PHE A 474 19.55 17.20 17.30
CA PHE A 474 20.48 16.13 17.67
C PHE A 474 19.83 15.05 18.56
N ILE A 475 18.85 15.42 19.39
CA ILE A 475 18.11 14.47 20.23
C ILE A 475 17.15 13.66 19.37
N LYS A 476 16.44 14.31 18.43
CA LYS A 476 15.56 13.60 17.48
C LYS A 476 16.33 12.59 16.65
N GLN A 477 17.51 12.95 16.15
CA GLN A 477 18.39 12.05 15.41
C GLN A 477 18.83 10.84 16.25
N LYS A 478 19.19 11.04 17.52
CA LYS A 478 19.49 9.92 18.44
C LYS A 478 18.29 8.99 18.63
N PHE A 479 17.08 9.53 18.77
CA PHE A 479 15.87 8.70 18.85
C PHE A 479 15.59 7.96 17.54
N LEU A 480 15.76 8.61 16.39
CA LEU A 480 15.58 7.97 15.10
C LEU A 480 16.56 6.80 14.92
N LEU A 481 17.84 7.02 15.19
CA LEU A 481 18.88 5.98 15.14
C LEU A 481 18.62 4.84 16.12
N LYS A 482 18.16 5.13 17.35
CA LYS A 482 17.83 4.10 18.33
C LYS A 482 16.71 3.17 17.84
N ASN A 483 15.77 3.69 17.07
CA ASN A 483 14.62 2.93 16.54
C ASN A 483 14.87 2.44 15.11
N ASP A 484 16.09 2.56 14.57
CA ASP A 484 16.45 2.13 13.22
C ASP A 484 16.73 0.62 13.17
N TRP A 485 15.70 -0.18 13.42
CA TRP A 485 15.80 -1.63 13.40
C TRP A 485 15.96 -2.20 11.98
N ASN A 486 15.44 -1.49 10.98
CA ASN A 486 15.60 -1.81 9.56
C ASN A 486 17.00 -1.48 9.01
N ASN A 487 17.83 -0.78 9.78
CA ASN A 487 19.12 -0.24 9.34
C ASN A 487 19.00 0.63 8.07
N TYR A 488 18.06 1.59 8.08
CA TYR A 488 17.84 2.56 7.02
C TYR A 488 18.89 3.66 6.94
N LYS A 489 19.55 3.99 8.07
CA LYS A 489 20.51 5.08 8.09
C LYS A 489 21.58 4.93 7.00
N PRO A 490 22.30 3.79 6.87
CA PRO A 490 23.32 3.63 5.82
C PRO A 490 22.76 3.74 4.39
N ILE A 491 21.50 3.36 4.18
CA ILE A 491 20.81 3.49 2.89
C ILE A 491 20.61 4.98 2.57
N THR A 492 20.05 5.74 3.51
CA THR A 492 19.71 7.16 3.31
C THR A 492 20.89 8.13 3.43
N ASP A 493 21.95 7.77 4.16
CA ASP A 493 23.19 8.56 4.20
C ASP A 493 23.77 8.72 2.79
N LYS A 494 23.77 7.65 2.00
CA LYS A 494 24.22 7.70 0.59
C LYS A 494 23.36 8.61 -0.29
N MET A 495 22.06 8.66 -0.02
CA MET A 495 21.17 9.60 -0.70
C MET A 495 21.50 11.03 -0.31
N LEU A 496 21.71 11.31 0.99
CA LEU A 496 22.15 12.62 1.46
C LEU A 496 23.46 13.04 0.80
N ASP A 497 24.46 12.15 0.75
CA ASP A 497 25.74 12.42 0.11
C ASP A 497 25.54 12.79 -1.37
N SER A 498 24.69 12.05 -2.09
CA SER A 498 24.39 12.36 -3.50
C SER A 498 23.71 13.72 -3.68
N ILE A 499 22.84 14.12 -2.74
CA ILE A 499 22.17 15.43 -2.77
C ILE A 499 23.21 16.53 -2.49
N SER A 500 24.07 16.34 -1.49
CA SER A 500 25.11 17.29 -1.11
C SER A 500 26.16 17.49 -2.20
N VAL A 501 26.60 16.42 -2.87
CA VAL A 501 27.56 16.50 -3.99
C VAL A 501 27.01 17.31 -5.16
N ASN A 502 25.68 17.37 -5.33
CA ASN A 502 25.02 18.19 -6.35
C ASN A 502 24.59 19.58 -5.83
N GLU A 503 25.11 20.02 -4.68
CA GLU A 503 24.83 21.34 -4.06
C GLU A 503 23.34 21.58 -3.74
N LEU A 504 22.56 20.50 -3.62
CA LEU A 504 21.14 20.55 -3.29
C LEU A 504 20.94 20.48 -1.76
N LYS A 505 19.74 20.89 -1.31
CA LYS A 505 19.39 20.93 0.12
C LYS A 505 18.31 19.91 0.45
N VAL A 506 18.41 19.32 1.63
CA VAL A 506 17.36 18.47 2.22
C VAL A 506 16.85 19.15 3.48
N TYR A 507 15.53 19.23 3.61
CA TYR A 507 14.91 19.59 4.87
C TYR A 507 14.58 18.33 5.68
N GLN A 508 14.97 18.28 6.95
CA GLN A 508 14.67 17.15 7.82
C GLN A 508 14.02 17.61 9.13
N LEU A 509 12.83 17.08 9.41
CA LEU A 509 12.21 17.12 10.73
C LEU A 509 12.81 16.06 11.67
N CYS A 510 13.59 15.11 11.11
CA CYS A 510 14.20 13.99 11.81
C CYS A 510 13.16 13.08 12.48
N LYS A 511 11.98 12.91 11.86
CA LYS A 511 10.94 11.98 12.35
C LYS A 511 11.14 10.58 11.80
N ASN A 512 11.51 10.48 10.52
CA ASN A 512 11.74 9.21 9.85
C ASN A 512 12.67 9.40 8.63
N TYR A 513 13.23 8.30 8.12
CA TYR A 513 14.18 8.32 7.00
C TYR A 513 13.53 8.58 5.63
N ASN A 514 12.21 8.44 5.50
CA ASN A 514 11.49 8.69 4.24
C ASN A 514 11.48 10.16 3.85
N GLU A 515 11.71 11.07 4.80
CA GLU A 515 11.97 12.50 4.53
C GLU A 515 13.10 12.68 3.51
N ILE A 516 14.14 11.84 3.60
CA ILE A 516 15.31 11.86 2.72
C ILE A 516 14.97 11.22 1.38
N ILE A 517 14.40 10.00 1.39
CA ILE A 517 14.09 9.23 0.17
C ILE A 517 13.15 10.01 -0.75
N THR A 518 12.13 10.65 -0.17
CA THR A 518 11.15 11.46 -0.92
C THR A 518 11.81 12.65 -1.60
N GLN A 519 12.66 13.40 -0.90
CA GLN A 519 13.35 14.55 -1.50
C GLN A 519 14.41 14.10 -2.52
N TRP A 520 15.15 13.03 -2.22
CA TRP A 520 16.08 12.42 -3.17
C TRP A 520 15.38 12.04 -4.47
N TYR A 521 14.26 11.31 -4.39
CA TYR A 521 13.51 10.85 -5.55
C TYR A 521 12.95 12.02 -6.37
N LEU A 522 12.50 13.10 -5.72
CA LEU A 522 12.05 14.30 -6.40
C LEU A 522 13.18 14.96 -7.19
N TYR A 523 14.39 15.05 -6.63
CA TYR A 523 15.55 15.58 -7.33
C TYR A 523 16.04 14.67 -8.46
N PHE A 524 16.08 13.36 -8.22
CA PHE A 524 16.40 12.35 -9.22
C PHE A 524 15.42 12.42 -10.40
N SER A 525 14.12 12.50 -10.13
CA SER A 525 13.07 12.62 -11.15
C SER A 525 13.14 13.90 -11.98
N LYS A 526 13.76 14.96 -11.43
CA LYS A 526 14.01 16.24 -12.10
C LYS A 526 15.38 16.30 -12.78
N ASN A 527 16.08 15.16 -12.88
CA ASN A 527 17.43 15.06 -13.42
C ASN A 527 18.45 16.00 -12.73
N LYS A 528 18.21 16.35 -11.45
CA LYS A 528 19.11 17.19 -10.64
C LYS A 528 20.21 16.40 -9.92
N ILE A 529 20.08 15.08 -9.89
CA ILE A 529 21.05 14.15 -9.31
C ILE A 529 21.23 13.03 -10.33
N LYS A 530 22.49 12.72 -10.65
CA LYS A 530 22.85 11.71 -11.65
C LYS A 530 22.92 10.29 -11.11
#